data_AF-A0A2V8XP49-F1
#
_entry.id   AF-A0A2V8XP49-F1
#
_cell.length_a   1.000
_cell.length_b   1.000
_cell.length_c   1.000
_cell.angle_alpha   90.00
_cell.angle_beta   90.00
_cell.angle_gamma   90.00
#
_symmetry.space_group_name_H-M   'P 1'
#
loop_
_entity.id
_entity.type
_entity.pdbx_description
1 polymer ?
#
loop_
_entity_poly.entity_id
_entity_poly.type
_entity_poly.pdbx_seq_one_letter_code
_entity_poly.pdbx_strand_id
1 'polypeptide(L)'
;MDATSAAVLEDHPRIEEPKYIKGREIRLKGHPRFDETWVKERISADTSLLGLGNMKVRDVERIQKRGRLDLLLVDDEDEEDVKWYEVEVQLGETDASHIIRTIEYWDEEQRRYPNRKHCAVLVAEDVTNRFFNVISLFNRHIPIIAIQMKAIQVEDYVLLHFTHVLDTVERRGEEDETEDKTTTPASREYWESRSSEASMRVLDECLGLLKQFAPGIALNYKQQFVGLALNARANNFVHFHPRKQPHLKIHAHPASPEEWRERLRNAGLEVLPSGTTSVRFRLRKEDLDKNRDLVTQLFRDSYEEYTK
;
A
#
# COMPACT_ATOMS: atom_id res chain seq x y z
N MET A 1 47.62 -26.61 -3.91
CA MET A 1 47.65 -25.40 -4.74
C MET A 1 46.95 -25.76 -6.02
N ASP A 2 45.67 -25.42 -6.17
CA ASP A 2 45.28 -24.57 -7.29
C ASP A 2 43.91 -23.99 -7.00
N ALA A 3 43.92 -22.67 -6.89
CA ALA A 3 42.74 -21.86 -6.76
C ALA A 3 42.20 -21.58 -8.17
N THR A 4 40.88 -21.47 -8.26
CA THR A 4 40.14 -20.33 -8.81
C THR A 4 38.97 -20.85 -9.64
N SER A 5 37.85 -21.10 -8.93
CA SER A 5 36.53 -21.11 -9.54
C SER A 5 36.22 -19.67 -9.96
N ALA A 6 36.30 -19.41 -11.26
CA ALA A 6 35.86 -18.16 -11.84
C ALA A 6 34.33 -18.10 -11.73
N ALA A 7 33.85 -17.30 -10.79
CA ALA A 7 32.45 -16.90 -10.73
C ALA A 7 32.11 -16.13 -12.00
N VAL A 8 31.10 -16.60 -12.71
CA VAL A 8 30.45 -15.88 -13.80
C VAL A 8 29.76 -14.67 -13.19
N LEU A 9 30.39 -13.51 -13.29
CA LEU A 9 29.75 -12.22 -13.05
C LEU A 9 28.75 -12.01 -14.19
N GLU A 10 27.46 -11.99 -13.85
CA GLU A 10 26.41 -11.60 -14.78
C GLU A 10 26.69 -10.18 -15.29
N ASP A 11 26.72 -10.06 -16.62
CA ASP A 11 26.98 -8.84 -17.36
C ASP A 11 25.76 -7.91 -17.21
N HIS A 12 25.76 -7.06 -16.17
CA HIS A 12 24.82 -5.96 -16.10
C HIS A 12 25.05 -5.06 -17.33
N PRO A 13 24.02 -4.80 -18.16
CA PRO A 13 24.19 -3.95 -19.33
C PRO A 13 24.76 -2.60 -18.89
N ARG A 14 25.89 -2.20 -19.48
CA ARG A 14 26.46 -0.87 -19.29
C ARG A 14 25.38 0.14 -19.68
N ILE A 15 24.72 0.73 -18.68
CA ILE A 15 23.78 1.81 -18.90
C ILE A 15 24.62 2.97 -19.43
N GLU A 16 24.47 3.28 -20.72
CA GLU A 16 25.07 4.50 -21.29
C GLU A 16 24.65 5.69 -20.43
N GLU A 17 25.59 6.61 -20.15
CA GLU A 17 25.28 7.79 -19.36
C GLU A 17 24.10 8.55 -19.99
N PRO A 18 23.03 8.84 -19.23
CA PRO A 18 21.87 9.54 -19.77
C PRO A 18 22.26 10.94 -20.22
N LYS A 19 21.86 11.31 -21.45
CA LYS A 19 22.11 12.64 -21.99
C LYS A 19 21.15 13.66 -21.39
N TYR A 20 21.70 14.79 -20.93
CA TYR A 20 20.89 15.90 -20.45
C TYR A 20 20.17 16.60 -21.60
N ILE A 21 18.87 16.88 -21.40
CA ILE A 21 18.07 17.76 -22.25
C ILE A 21 17.21 18.68 -21.39
N LYS A 22 17.09 19.94 -21.80
CA LYS A 22 16.28 20.94 -21.09
C LYS A 22 14.82 20.84 -21.53
N GLY A 23 13.94 20.53 -20.59
CA GLY A 23 12.49 20.62 -20.78
C GLY A 23 11.92 22.01 -20.45
N ARG A 24 10.74 22.30 -20.99
CA ARG A 24 9.93 23.48 -20.66
C ARG A 24 8.59 23.03 -20.09
N GLU A 25 8.27 23.45 -18.88
CA GLU A 25 6.93 23.21 -18.31
C GLU A 25 5.86 23.93 -19.13
N ILE A 26 4.77 23.23 -19.45
CA ILE A 26 3.61 23.75 -20.17
C ILE A 26 2.36 23.48 -19.32
N ARG A 27 1.39 24.39 -19.35
CA ARG A 27 0.05 24.11 -18.80
C ARG A 27 -0.81 23.45 -19.86
N LEU A 28 -1.46 22.36 -19.50
CA LEU A 28 -2.45 21.68 -20.31
C LEU A 28 -3.81 22.38 -20.21
N LYS A 29 -4.13 23.05 -19.09
CA LYS A 29 -5.33 23.90 -19.01
C LYS A 29 -5.31 24.98 -20.10
N GLY A 30 -6.26 24.88 -21.03
CA GLY A 30 -6.36 25.78 -22.19
C GLY A 30 -5.38 25.46 -23.32
N HIS A 31 -4.67 24.32 -23.27
CA HIS A 31 -3.80 23.89 -24.36
C HIS A 31 -4.63 23.42 -25.56
N PRO A 32 -4.28 23.80 -26.81
CA PRO A 32 -5.12 23.56 -27.98
C PRO A 32 -5.20 22.10 -28.43
N ARG A 33 -4.32 21.23 -27.93
CA ARG A 33 -4.19 19.82 -28.37
C ARG A 33 -4.30 18.79 -27.26
N PHE A 34 -4.19 19.20 -26.00
CA PHE A 34 -4.11 18.28 -24.86
C PHE A 34 -5.12 18.76 -23.83
N ASP A 35 -6.03 17.89 -23.44
CA ASP A 35 -7.12 18.16 -22.51
C ASP A 35 -7.20 17.06 -21.43
N GLU A 36 -8.21 17.14 -20.56
CA GLU A 36 -8.43 16.15 -19.50
C GLU A 36 -8.62 14.73 -20.06
N THR A 37 -9.30 14.60 -21.21
CA THR A 37 -9.52 13.32 -21.89
C THR A 37 -8.18 12.68 -22.26
N TRP A 38 -7.29 13.46 -22.87
CA TRP A 38 -5.97 12.99 -23.28
C TRP A 38 -5.15 12.48 -22.08
N VAL A 39 -5.18 13.19 -20.94
CA VAL A 39 -4.50 12.76 -19.71
C VAL A 39 -5.10 11.45 -19.19
N LYS A 40 -6.42 11.33 -19.14
CA LYS A 40 -7.12 10.10 -18.70
C LYS A 40 -6.79 8.90 -19.56
N GLU A 41 -6.67 9.08 -20.87
CA GLU A 41 -6.22 8.03 -21.79
C GLU A 41 -4.79 7.56 -21.49
N ARG A 42 -3.86 8.49 -21.19
CA ARG A 42 -2.49 8.12 -20.82
C ARG A 42 -2.46 7.30 -19.53
N ILE A 43 -3.18 7.73 -18.50
CA ILE A 43 -3.29 7.01 -17.21
C ILE A 43 -3.95 5.65 -17.40
N SER A 44 -4.98 5.56 -18.25
CA SER A 44 -5.67 4.29 -18.52
C SER A 44 -4.78 3.30 -19.27
N ALA A 45 -3.94 3.79 -20.18
CA ALA A 45 -2.99 2.97 -20.93
C ALA A 45 -1.83 2.48 -20.06
N ASP A 46 -1.40 3.30 -19.10
CA ASP A 46 -0.34 2.97 -18.16
C ASP A 46 -0.64 3.57 -16.78
N THR A 47 -1.19 2.75 -15.89
CA THR A 47 -1.55 3.17 -14.53
C THR A 47 -0.33 3.39 -13.64
N SER A 48 0.85 2.87 -14.02
CA SER A 48 2.10 3.07 -13.29
C SER A 48 2.54 4.54 -13.28
N LEU A 49 2.05 5.34 -14.24
CA LEU A 49 2.22 6.79 -14.28
C LEU A 49 1.80 7.46 -12.98
N LEU A 50 0.78 6.93 -12.30
CA LEU A 50 0.30 7.50 -11.04
C LEU A 50 1.20 7.22 -9.85
N GLY A 51 2.14 6.28 -9.91
CA GLY A 51 3.00 5.92 -8.76
C GLY A 51 2.30 5.12 -7.65
N LEU A 52 1.11 4.57 -7.92
CA LEU A 52 0.30 3.83 -6.95
C LEU A 52 0.54 2.31 -6.92
N GLY A 53 1.55 1.82 -7.64
CA GLY A 53 1.77 0.39 -7.87
C GLY A 53 1.04 -0.14 -9.11
N ASN A 54 0.98 -1.47 -9.27
CA ASN A 54 0.38 -2.12 -10.43
C ASN A 54 -1.15 -2.15 -10.34
N MET A 55 -1.80 -1.07 -10.75
CA MET A 55 -3.26 -0.98 -10.75
C MET A 55 -3.86 -1.46 -12.05
N LYS A 56 -5.02 -2.11 -11.99
CA LYS A 56 -5.85 -2.44 -13.16
C LYS A 56 -6.95 -1.41 -13.34
N VAL A 57 -7.23 -1.03 -14.59
CA VAL A 57 -8.39 -0.20 -14.92
C VAL A 57 -9.66 -1.04 -14.85
N ARG A 58 -10.59 -0.68 -13.98
CA ARG A 58 -11.89 -1.37 -13.83
C ARG A 58 -12.99 -0.69 -14.63
N ASP A 59 -13.00 0.65 -14.65
CA ASP A 59 -14.02 1.44 -15.36
C ASP A 59 -13.45 2.81 -15.71
N VAL A 60 -13.97 3.42 -16.78
CA VAL A 60 -13.57 4.73 -17.31
C VAL A 60 -14.82 5.54 -17.60
N GLU A 61 -14.86 6.80 -17.18
CA GLU A 61 -16.03 7.67 -17.31
C GLU A 61 -17.30 7.03 -16.73
N ARG A 62 -17.16 6.44 -15.54
CA ARG A 62 -18.20 5.66 -14.87
C ARG A 62 -19.35 6.55 -14.42
N ILE A 63 -20.54 6.31 -14.97
CA ILE A 63 -21.75 7.07 -14.62
C ILE A 63 -22.17 6.77 -13.18
N GLN A 64 -22.36 7.85 -12.41
CA GLN A 64 -22.81 7.84 -11.02
C GLN A 64 -24.01 8.78 -10.84
N LYS A 65 -24.68 8.74 -9.69
CA LYS A 65 -25.87 9.58 -9.44
C LYS A 65 -25.54 11.06 -9.46
N ARG A 66 -24.34 11.44 -9.01
CA ARG A 66 -23.89 12.83 -8.87
C ARG A 66 -22.93 13.29 -9.97
N GLY A 67 -22.76 12.51 -11.01
CA GLY A 67 -21.88 12.85 -12.12
C GLY A 67 -21.23 11.62 -12.73
N ARG A 68 -19.94 11.75 -13.03
CA ARG A 68 -19.21 10.72 -13.75
C ARG A 68 -17.78 10.67 -13.21
N LEU A 69 -17.43 9.54 -12.60
CA LEU A 69 -16.09 9.29 -12.10
C LEU A 69 -15.15 9.06 -13.30
N ASP A 70 -14.02 9.78 -13.32
CA ASP A 70 -13.07 9.70 -14.43
C ASP A 70 -12.49 8.29 -14.60
N LEU A 71 -11.86 7.74 -13.55
CA LEU A 71 -11.29 6.39 -13.57
C LEU A 71 -11.58 5.66 -12.26
N LEU A 72 -11.97 4.39 -12.39
CA LEU A 72 -11.99 3.46 -11.27
C LEU A 72 -10.86 2.46 -11.47
N LEU A 73 -9.84 2.53 -10.61
CA LEU A 73 -8.71 1.62 -10.63
C LEU A 73 -8.81 0.61 -9.48
N VAL A 74 -8.17 -0.54 -9.65
CA VAL A 74 -8.18 -1.62 -8.68
C VAL A 74 -6.79 -2.16 -8.45
N ASP A 75 -6.40 -2.20 -7.19
CA ASP A 75 -5.37 -3.10 -6.68
C ASP A 75 -6.01 -4.44 -6.34
N ASP A 76 -5.71 -5.46 -7.13
CA ASP A 76 -6.11 -6.83 -6.87
C ASP A 76 -4.90 -7.76 -6.73
N GLU A 77 -3.71 -7.23 -6.41
CA GLU A 77 -2.55 -8.06 -6.08
C GLU A 77 -2.86 -9.00 -4.91
N ASP A 78 -3.84 -8.64 -4.07
CA ASP A 78 -4.45 -9.53 -3.11
C ASP A 78 -5.95 -9.69 -3.33
N GLU A 79 -6.39 -10.89 -3.75
CA GLU A 79 -7.81 -11.18 -3.99
C GLU A 79 -8.68 -11.01 -2.73
N GLU A 80 -8.09 -11.08 -1.53
CA GLU A 80 -8.79 -10.90 -0.26
C GLU A 80 -8.66 -9.49 0.33
N ASP A 81 -7.82 -8.63 -0.26
CA ASP A 81 -7.63 -7.24 0.18
C ASP A 81 -7.66 -6.27 -1.01
N VAL A 82 -8.61 -6.51 -1.92
CA VAL A 82 -8.82 -5.71 -3.12
C VAL A 82 -9.16 -4.26 -2.73
N LYS A 83 -8.33 -3.32 -3.19
CA LYS A 83 -8.49 -1.89 -2.93
C LYS A 83 -8.87 -1.15 -4.21
N TRP A 84 -9.85 -0.28 -4.11
CA TRP A 84 -10.34 0.54 -5.23
C TRP A 84 -9.83 1.96 -5.06
N TYR A 85 -9.48 2.57 -6.19
CA TYR A 85 -9.03 3.95 -6.27
C TYR A 85 -9.95 4.71 -7.21
N GLU A 86 -10.68 5.66 -6.64
CA GLU A 86 -11.59 6.55 -7.35
C GLU A 86 -10.82 7.80 -7.78
N VAL A 87 -10.29 7.80 -9.01
CA VAL A 87 -9.42 8.85 -9.53
C VAL A 87 -10.25 9.92 -10.24
N GLU A 88 -10.07 11.18 -9.84
CA GLU A 88 -10.69 12.35 -10.42
C GLU A 88 -9.63 13.34 -10.92
N VAL A 89 -9.63 13.62 -12.22
CA VAL A 89 -8.63 14.45 -12.90
C VAL A 89 -9.21 15.84 -13.18
N GLN A 90 -8.43 16.88 -12.89
CA GLN A 90 -8.75 18.25 -13.29
C GLN A 90 -7.52 18.96 -13.82
N LEU A 91 -7.64 19.66 -14.96
CA LEU A 91 -6.55 20.52 -15.43
C LEU A 91 -6.52 21.87 -14.71
N GLY A 92 -5.31 22.38 -14.53
CA GLY A 92 -4.99 23.58 -13.77
C GLY A 92 -5.00 23.38 -12.26
N GLU A 93 -5.28 24.48 -11.57
CA GLU A 93 -5.31 24.54 -10.12
C GLU A 93 -6.50 23.76 -9.55
N THR A 94 -6.24 22.99 -8.50
CA THR A 94 -7.28 22.40 -7.65
C THR A 94 -8.18 23.49 -7.10
N ASP A 95 -9.48 23.23 -7.09
CA ASP A 95 -10.48 24.10 -6.46
C ASP A 95 -11.43 23.31 -5.54
N ALA A 96 -12.39 24.01 -4.93
CA ALA A 96 -13.35 23.38 -4.04
C ALA A 96 -14.24 22.36 -4.76
N SER A 97 -14.59 22.61 -6.03
CA SER A 97 -15.43 21.71 -6.83
C SER A 97 -14.69 20.41 -7.15
N HIS A 98 -13.39 20.48 -7.42
CA HIS A 98 -12.55 19.29 -7.63
C HIS A 98 -12.52 18.38 -6.41
N ILE A 99 -12.30 18.96 -5.22
CA ILE A 99 -12.29 18.21 -3.95
C ILE A 99 -13.66 17.58 -3.68
N ILE A 100 -14.74 18.35 -3.87
CA ILE A 100 -16.11 17.85 -3.66
C ILE A 100 -16.40 16.67 -4.59
N ARG A 101 -16.14 16.80 -5.90
CA ARG A 101 -16.34 15.69 -6.86
C ARG A 101 -15.57 14.44 -6.47
N THR A 102 -14.28 14.60 -6.14
CA THR A 102 -13.41 13.50 -5.70
C THR A 102 -14.01 12.75 -4.50
N ILE A 103 -14.49 13.48 -3.48
CA ILE A 103 -15.08 12.88 -2.28
C ILE A 103 -16.45 12.26 -2.59
N GLU A 104 -17.30 12.90 -3.39
CA GLU A 104 -18.62 12.38 -3.73
C GLU A 104 -18.54 11.07 -4.51
N TYR A 105 -17.59 10.97 -5.45
CA TYR A 105 -17.43 9.76 -6.25
C TYR A 105 -16.87 8.59 -5.44
N TRP A 106 -15.93 8.87 -4.53
CA TRP A 106 -15.47 7.91 -3.52
C TRP A 106 -16.62 7.44 -2.61
N ASP A 107 -17.41 8.37 -2.08
CA ASP A 107 -18.50 8.10 -1.14
C ASP A 107 -19.63 7.28 -1.80
N GLU A 108 -19.87 7.48 -3.10
CA GLU A 108 -20.82 6.66 -3.87
C GLU A 108 -20.34 5.21 -4.08
N GLU A 109 -19.07 5.00 -4.46
CA GLU A 109 -18.53 3.64 -4.59
C GLU A 109 -18.43 2.93 -3.22
N GLN A 110 -17.98 3.63 -2.18
CA GLN A 110 -17.87 3.09 -0.82
C GLN A 110 -19.23 2.63 -0.29
N ARG A 111 -20.31 3.38 -0.52
CA ARG A 111 -21.67 2.95 -0.14
C ARG A 111 -22.18 1.79 -0.98
N ARG A 112 -21.81 1.73 -2.26
CA ARG A 112 -22.23 0.67 -3.17
C ARG A 112 -21.51 -0.66 -2.88
N TYR A 113 -20.24 -0.58 -2.44
CA TYR A 113 -19.37 -1.73 -2.19
C TYR A 113 -18.63 -1.64 -0.85
N PRO A 114 -19.35 -1.60 0.30
CA PRO A 114 -18.76 -1.32 1.61
C PRO A 114 -17.74 -2.36 2.11
N ASN A 115 -17.69 -3.53 1.47
CA ASN A 115 -16.74 -4.60 1.79
C ASN A 115 -15.40 -4.46 1.07
N ARG A 116 -15.21 -3.42 0.25
CA ARG A 116 -13.95 -3.11 -0.41
C ARG A 116 -13.27 -1.95 0.32
N LYS A 117 -11.94 -1.91 0.27
CA LYS A 117 -11.21 -0.71 0.67
C LYS A 117 -11.30 0.29 -0.48
N HIS A 118 -11.61 1.55 -0.18
CA HIS A 118 -11.76 2.62 -1.16
C HIS A 118 -10.81 3.76 -0.83
N CYS A 119 -10.31 4.44 -1.85
CA CYS A 119 -9.39 5.54 -1.72
C CYS A 119 -9.66 6.57 -2.81
N ALA A 120 -10.03 7.78 -2.40
CA ALA A 120 -10.19 8.87 -3.35
C ALA A 120 -8.82 9.32 -3.84
N VAL A 121 -8.68 9.59 -5.13
CA VAL A 121 -7.42 10.07 -5.73
C VAL A 121 -7.70 11.35 -6.52
N LEU A 122 -7.15 12.46 -6.05
CA LEU A 122 -7.25 13.76 -6.69
C LEU A 122 -6.01 13.99 -7.58
N VAL A 123 -6.20 14.23 -8.88
CA VAL A 123 -5.11 14.54 -9.81
C VAL A 123 -5.29 15.94 -10.40
N ALA A 124 -4.34 16.86 -10.18
CA ALA A 124 -4.40 18.22 -10.71
C ALA A 124 -3.05 18.72 -11.26
N GLU A 125 -3.04 19.76 -12.10
CA GLU A 125 -1.76 20.37 -12.52
C GLU A 125 -1.06 21.13 -11.39
N ASP A 126 -1.84 21.73 -10.49
CA ASP A 126 -1.32 22.49 -9.36
C ASP A 126 -2.22 22.28 -8.12
N VAL A 127 -1.68 21.64 -7.10
CA VAL A 127 -2.33 21.47 -5.80
C VAL A 127 -1.79 22.57 -4.88
N THR A 128 -2.45 23.72 -4.90
CA THR A 128 -2.01 24.87 -4.10
C THR A 128 -1.95 24.56 -2.61
N ASN A 129 -1.08 25.26 -1.87
CA ASN A 129 -0.95 25.12 -0.41
C ASN A 129 -2.28 25.25 0.34
N ARG A 130 -3.19 26.12 -0.13
CA ARG A 130 -4.52 26.28 0.48
C ARG A 130 -5.32 24.99 0.38
N PHE A 131 -5.39 24.38 -0.80
CA PHE A 131 -6.19 23.17 -1.02
C PHE A 131 -5.49 21.93 -0.49
N PHE A 132 -4.16 21.87 -0.52
CA PHE A 132 -3.39 20.85 0.21
C PHE A 132 -3.80 20.77 1.68
N ASN A 133 -3.87 21.91 2.38
CA ASN A 133 -4.30 21.95 3.79
C ASN A 133 -5.74 21.45 3.97
N VAL A 134 -6.64 21.82 3.07
CA VAL A 134 -8.05 21.37 3.11
C VAL A 134 -8.15 19.85 2.92
N ILE A 135 -7.49 19.31 1.89
CA ILE A 135 -7.47 17.86 1.61
C ILE A 135 -6.85 17.11 2.81
N SER A 136 -5.79 17.64 3.40
CA SER A 136 -5.14 17.06 4.59
C SER A 136 -6.08 16.95 5.80
N LEU A 137 -7.03 17.89 5.97
CA LEU A 137 -8.04 17.79 7.03
C LEU A 137 -9.01 16.62 6.79
N PHE A 138 -9.42 16.42 5.53
CA PHE A 138 -10.28 15.30 5.14
C PHE A 138 -9.58 13.95 5.21
N ASN A 139 -8.27 13.91 4.91
CA ASN A 139 -7.47 12.68 4.86
C ASN A 139 -7.45 11.89 6.20
N ARG A 140 -7.86 12.53 7.32
CA ARG A 140 -8.05 11.87 8.62
C ARG A 140 -9.28 10.96 8.69
N HIS A 141 -10.29 11.23 7.87
CA HIS A 141 -11.59 10.54 7.90
C HIS A 141 -11.91 9.82 6.58
N ILE A 142 -11.35 10.32 5.48
CA ILE A 142 -11.53 9.81 4.13
C ILE A 142 -10.13 9.46 3.64
N PRO A 143 -9.84 8.22 3.20
CA PRO A 143 -8.55 7.92 2.58
C PRO A 143 -8.45 8.70 1.26
N ILE A 144 -7.61 9.73 1.22
CA ILE A 144 -7.42 10.58 0.04
C ILE A 144 -5.93 10.66 -0.30
N ILE A 145 -5.61 10.43 -1.57
CA ILE A 145 -4.31 10.72 -2.17
C ILE A 145 -4.47 11.94 -3.06
N ALA A 146 -3.53 12.88 -3.01
CA ALA A 146 -3.45 13.97 -3.96
C ALA A 146 -2.15 13.88 -4.76
N ILE A 147 -2.30 13.89 -6.08
CA ILE A 147 -1.22 13.78 -7.05
C ILE A 147 -1.20 15.06 -7.87
N GLN A 148 -0.04 15.71 -7.88
CA GLN A 148 0.22 16.84 -8.75
C GLN A 148 0.87 16.34 -10.04
N MET A 149 0.31 16.75 -11.18
CA MET A 149 0.80 16.43 -12.52
C MET A 149 1.50 17.65 -13.11
N LYS A 150 2.66 17.44 -13.73
CA LYS A 150 3.33 18.44 -14.56
C LYS A 150 3.45 17.93 -15.99
N ALA A 151 3.18 18.81 -16.95
CA ALA A 151 3.49 18.55 -18.34
C ALA A 151 4.78 19.29 -18.74
N ILE A 152 5.76 18.55 -19.24
CA ILE A 152 7.07 19.07 -19.64
C ILE A 152 7.26 18.79 -21.11
N GLN A 153 7.35 19.84 -21.92
CA GLN A 153 7.69 19.73 -23.33
C GLN A 153 9.20 19.57 -23.50
N VAL A 154 9.61 18.53 -24.22
CA VAL A 154 10.99 18.24 -24.61
C VAL A 154 10.99 17.99 -26.11
N GLU A 155 11.52 18.95 -26.88
CA GLU A 155 11.45 18.92 -28.35
C GLU A 155 10.00 18.70 -28.83
N ASP A 156 9.74 17.62 -29.57
CA ASP A 156 8.43 17.25 -30.11
C ASP A 156 7.60 16.38 -29.15
N TYR A 157 8.14 16.05 -27.97
CA TYR A 157 7.49 15.20 -26.99
C TYR A 157 6.92 16.00 -25.82
N VAL A 158 5.85 15.46 -25.24
CA VAL A 158 5.31 15.92 -23.96
C VAL A 158 5.45 14.79 -22.95
N LEU A 159 6.19 15.06 -21.89
CA LEU A 159 6.34 14.20 -20.73
C LEU A 159 5.33 14.62 -19.68
N LEU A 160 4.61 13.65 -19.13
CA LEU A 160 3.80 13.84 -17.93
C LEU A 160 4.59 13.32 -16.73
N HIS A 161 4.74 14.16 -15.71
CA HIS A 161 5.38 13.80 -14.45
C HIS A 161 4.35 13.92 -13.34
N PHE A 162 4.10 12.83 -12.62
CA PHE A 162 3.16 12.79 -11.51
C PHE A 162 3.94 12.72 -10.19
N THR A 163 3.52 13.50 -9.21
CA THR A 163 4.14 13.57 -7.88
C THR A 163 3.05 13.46 -6.83
N HIS A 164 3.19 12.51 -5.91
CA HIS A 164 2.31 12.46 -4.74
C HIS A 164 2.66 13.65 -3.84
N VAL A 165 1.70 14.55 -3.67
CA VAL A 165 1.83 15.69 -2.76
C VAL A 165 1.18 15.38 -1.41
N LEU A 166 0.21 14.47 -1.38
CA LEU A 166 -0.40 13.93 -0.18
C LEU A 166 -0.66 12.44 -0.40
N ASP A 167 -0.11 11.60 0.47
CA ASP A 167 -0.49 10.19 0.55
C ASP A 167 -1.60 9.98 1.57
N THR A 168 -2.27 8.82 1.51
CA THR A 168 -3.22 8.45 2.58
C THR A 168 -2.49 8.49 3.91
N VAL A 169 -3.09 9.13 4.90
CA VAL A 169 -2.67 8.90 6.28
C VAL A 169 -3.10 7.47 6.60
N GLU A 170 -2.21 6.50 6.40
CA GLU A 170 -2.28 5.30 7.21
C GLU A 170 -2.25 5.80 8.65
N ARG A 171 -3.33 5.56 9.40
CA ARG A 171 -3.54 6.16 10.72
C ARG A 171 -2.30 5.94 11.58
N ARG A 172 -1.46 6.98 11.66
CA ARG A 172 -0.29 7.03 12.53
C ARG A 172 -0.86 7.11 13.95
N GLY A 173 -0.90 5.96 14.63
CA GLY A 173 -1.26 5.89 16.05
C GLY A 173 -2.76 5.74 16.38
N GLU A 174 -3.53 4.98 15.60
CA GLU A 174 -4.84 4.47 16.07
C GLU A 174 -5.02 2.95 15.90
N GLU A 175 -3.97 2.21 15.53
CA GLU A 175 -3.97 0.75 15.70
C GLU A 175 -3.46 0.36 17.10
N ASP A 176 -2.69 1.21 17.78
CA ASP A 176 -2.06 0.86 19.07
C ASP A 176 -2.88 1.19 20.34
N GLU A 177 -3.88 2.09 20.30
CA GLU A 177 -4.65 2.44 21.52
C GLU A 177 -6.18 2.29 21.42
N THR A 178 -6.74 1.98 20.24
CA THR A 178 -8.20 1.81 20.08
C THR A 178 -8.66 0.52 19.40
N GLU A 179 -7.77 -0.36 18.95
CA GLU A 179 -8.15 -1.69 18.42
C GLU A 179 -8.77 -2.65 19.44
N ASP A 180 -8.81 -2.30 20.72
CA ASP A 180 -9.48 -3.12 21.73
C ASP A 180 -10.95 -2.75 21.96
N LYS A 181 -11.47 -1.67 21.34
CA LYS A 181 -12.84 -1.21 21.63
C LYS A 181 -13.91 -1.69 20.65
N THR A 182 -13.57 -2.21 19.46
CA THR A 182 -14.55 -2.65 18.44
C THR A 182 -14.15 -3.89 17.62
N THR A 183 -13.19 -4.69 18.07
CA THR A 183 -12.89 -5.97 17.41
C THR A 183 -13.78 -7.08 17.96
N THR A 184 -14.51 -7.77 17.08
CA THR A 184 -15.32 -8.92 17.48
C THR A 184 -14.39 -10.11 17.77
N PRO A 185 -14.44 -10.72 18.97
CA PRO A 185 -13.71 -11.94 19.24
C PRO A 185 -14.04 -13.02 18.21
N ALA A 186 -13.02 -13.74 17.76
CA ALA A 186 -13.15 -14.89 16.87
C ALA A 186 -12.54 -16.14 17.52
N SER A 187 -12.66 -17.28 16.86
CA SER A 187 -12.05 -18.54 17.29
C SER A 187 -11.06 -19.05 16.24
N ARG A 188 -10.30 -20.10 16.59
CA ARG A 188 -9.42 -20.77 15.63
C ARG A 188 -10.24 -21.42 14.51
N GLU A 189 -11.38 -22.03 14.85
CA GLU A 189 -12.30 -22.66 13.90
C GLU A 189 -12.87 -21.65 12.90
N TYR A 190 -13.13 -20.42 13.35
CA TYR A 190 -13.53 -19.32 12.46
C TYR A 190 -12.46 -19.08 11.38
N TRP A 191 -11.19 -19.00 11.78
CA TRP A 191 -10.09 -18.77 10.84
C TRP A 191 -9.79 -19.99 9.96
N GLU A 192 -9.87 -21.21 10.49
CA GLU A 192 -9.72 -22.44 9.70
C GLU A 192 -10.78 -22.56 8.60
N SER A 193 -12.01 -22.05 8.83
CA SER A 193 -13.05 -22.03 7.79
C SER A 193 -12.82 -21.00 6.68
N ARG A 194 -11.96 -19.99 6.92
CA ARG A 194 -11.76 -18.84 6.04
C ARG A 194 -10.36 -18.75 5.43
N SER A 195 -9.43 -19.56 5.88
CA SER A 195 -8.04 -19.56 5.44
C SER A 195 -7.62 -20.97 5.02
N SER A 196 -6.47 -21.06 4.35
CA SER A 196 -5.88 -22.35 4.00
C SER A 196 -5.24 -23.01 5.20
N GLU A 197 -5.26 -24.34 5.21
CA GLU A 197 -4.52 -25.13 6.21
C GLU A 197 -3.02 -24.78 6.19
N ALA A 198 -2.46 -24.53 5.00
CA ALA A 198 -1.08 -24.09 4.84
C ALA A 198 -0.81 -22.76 5.57
N SER A 199 -1.68 -21.76 5.41
CA SER A 199 -1.54 -20.48 6.11
C SER A 199 -1.67 -20.62 7.62
N MET A 200 -2.56 -21.48 8.11
CA MET A 200 -2.72 -21.73 9.55
C MET A 200 -1.51 -22.47 10.15
N ARG A 201 -0.88 -23.38 9.40
CA ARG A 201 0.38 -24.03 9.83
C ARG A 201 1.53 -23.02 9.95
N VAL A 202 1.66 -22.10 8.98
CA VAL A 202 2.67 -21.03 9.07
C VAL A 202 2.42 -20.14 10.29
N LEU A 203 1.15 -19.85 10.62
CA LEU A 203 0.79 -19.11 11.84
C LEU A 203 1.24 -19.85 13.11
N ASP A 204 0.99 -21.16 13.18
CA ASP A 204 1.39 -22.00 14.32
C ASP A 204 2.93 -22.04 14.48
N GLU A 205 3.67 -22.07 13.37
CA GLU A 205 5.15 -22.00 13.41
C GLU A 205 5.68 -20.62 13.82
N CYS A 206 5.07 -19.54 13.34
CA CYS A 206 5.36 -18.18 13.79
C CYS A 206 5.15 -18.02 15.30
N LEU A 207 4.07 -18.59 15.85
CA LEU A 207 3.87 -18.64 17.31
C LEU A 207 5.02 -19.39 18.01
N GLY A 208 5.51 -20.48 17.42
CA GLY A 208 6.68 -21.20 17.89
C GLY A 208 7.95 -20.33 17.94
N LEU A 209 8.15 -19.46 16.94
CA LEU A 209 9.26 -18.49 16.94
C LEU A 209 9.12 -17.44 18.05
N LEU A 210 7.92 -16.86 18.19
CA LEU A 210 7.62 -15.86 19.22
C LEU A 210 7.88 -16.38 20.63
N LYS A 211 7.51 -17.65 20.89
CA LYS A 211 7.73 -18.30 22.19
C LYS A 211 9.21 -18.48 22.57
N GLN A 212 10.15 -18.37 21.63
CA GLN A 212 11.59 -18.49 21.93
C GLN A 212 12.10 -17.33 22.80
N PHE A 213 11.50 -16.15 22.69
CA PHE A 213 11.87 -14.97 23.47
C PHE A 213 10.72 -14.41 24.32
N ALA A 214 9.47 -14.80 24.05
CA ALA A 214 8.31 -14.47 24.87
C ALA A 214 7.47 -15.73 25.21
N PRO A 215 7.89 -16.55 26.20
CA PRO A 215 7.25 -17.85 26.49
C PRO A 215 5.75 -17.78 26.84
N GLY A 216 5.29 -16.67 27.43
CA GLY A 216 3.89 -16.45 27.82
C GLY A 216 2.98 -15.91 26.72
N ILE A 217 3.47 -15.85 25.47
CA ILE A 217 2.72 -15.30 24.35
C ILE A 217 1.73 -16.33 23.77
N ALA A 218 0.54 -15.86 23.45
CA ALA A 218 -0.53 -16.64 22.85
C ALA A 218 -1.21 -15.86 21.72
N LEU A 219 -1.84 -16.59 20.79
CA LEU A 219 -2.64 -16.00 19.72
C LEU A 219 -3.96 -15.48 20.29
N ASN A 220 -4.33 -14.27 19.89
CA ASN A 220 -5.61 -13.65 20.22
C ASN A 220 -6.44 -13.49 18.95
N TYR A 221 -7.44 -14.35 18.76
CA TYR A 221 -8.23 -14.39 17.53
C TYR A 221 -9.30 -13.30 17.52
N LYS A 222 -9.22 -12.38 16.57
CA LYS A 222 -10.24 -11.38 16.26
C LYS A 222 -10.78 -11.66 14.84
N GLN A 223 -11.98 -11.18 14.52
CA GLN A 223 -12.56 -11.41 13.18
C GLN A 223 -11.74 -10.72 12.08
N GLN A 224 -11.08 -9.61 12.41
CA GLN A 224 -10.28 -8.82 11.47
C GLN A 224 -8.87 -9.38 11.27
N PHE A 225 -8.23 -9.86 12.34
CA PHE A 225 -6.86 -10.37 12.34
C PHE A 225 -6.62 -11.34 13.51
N VAL A 226 -5.49 -12.05 13.49
CA VAL A 226 -4.99 -12.82 14.63
C VAL A 226 -3.88 -12.03 15.31
N GLY A 227 -4.18 -11.48 16.48
CA GLY A 227 -3.25 -10.70 17.29
C GLY A 227 -2.46 -11.56 18.26
N LEU A 228 -1.80 -10.88 19.19
CA LEU A 228 -0.98 -11.49 20.23
C LEU A 228 -1.41 -11.02 21.61
N ALA A 229 -1.35 -11.93 22.57
CA ALA A 229 -1.55 -11.64 23.98
C ALA A 229 -0.37 -12.20 24.78
N LEU A 230 0.24 -11.38 25.63
CA LEU A 230 1.28 -11.78 26.56
C LEU A 230 0.70 -11.79 27.97
N ASN A 231 0.69 -12.95 28.63
CA ASN A 231 0.14 -13.09 29.99
C ASN A 231 -1.30 -12.53 30.12
N ALA A 232 -2.16 -12.88 29.15
CA ALA A 232 -3.56 -12.44 29.04
C ALA A 232 -3.78 -10.92 28.83
N ARG A 233 -2.73 -10.16 28.49
CA ARG A 233 -2.85 -8.77 28.04
C ARG A 233 -2.57 -8.68 26.55
N ALA A 234 -3.38 -7.92 25.81
CA ALA A 234 -3.14 -7.66 24.40
C ALA A 234 -1.74 -7.03 24.22
N ASN A 235 -0.99 -7.54 23.24
CA ASN A 235 0.39 -7.15 22.99
C ASN A 235 0.69 -7.33 21.48
N ASN A 236 0.07 -6.48 20.65
CA ASN A 236 0.00 -6.65 19.19
C ASN A 236 1.18 -6.04 18.42
N PHE A 237 2.41 -6.24 18.91
CA PHE A 237 3.62 -5.81 18.18
C PHE A 237 3.78 -6.50 16.81
N VAL A 238 3.15 -7.67 16.65
CA VAL A 238 2.91 -8.35 15.38
C VAL A 238 1.46 -8.82 15.35
N HIS A 239 0.82 -8.71 14.20
CA HIS A 239 -0.44 -9.38 13.95
C HIS A 239 -0.44 -10.09 12.59
N PHE A 240 -1.28 -11.11 12.50
CA PHE A 240 -1.28 -12.07 11.41
C PHE A 240 -2.63 -12.06 10.69
N HIS A 241 -2.60 -12.21 9.37
CA HIS A 241 -3.81 -12.44 8.59
C HIS A 241 -3.64 -13.73 7.80
N PRO A 242 -4.17 -14.85 8.30
CA PRO A 242 -4.25 -16.08 7.53
C PRO A 242 -5.10 -15.90 6.28
N ARG A 243 -4.66 -16.46 5.14
CA ARG A 243 -5.30 -16.29 3.82
C ARG A 243 -5.71 -17.63 3.22
N LYS A 244 -6.67 -17.64 2.29
CA LYS A 244 -7.06 -18.82 1.48
C LYS A 244 -5.95 -19.23 0.52
N GLN A 245 -5.17 -18.28 0.03
CA GLN A 245 -3.92 -18.60 -0.65
C GLN A 245 -2.93 -19.19 0.37
N PRO A 246 -1.96 -20.02 -0.04
CA PRO A 246 -1.04 -20.72 0.88
C PRO A 246 0.08 -19.82 1.41
N HIS A 247 -0.28 -18.65 1.94
CA HIS A 247 0.64 -17.70 2.57
C HIS A 247 -0.01 -17.02 3.78
N LEU A 248 0.80 -16.63 4.74
CA LEU A 248 0.42 -15.82 5.88
C LEU A 248 0.83 -14.37 5.60
N LYS A 249 -0.09 -13.40 5.73
CA LYS A 249 0.33 -12.00 5.80
C LYS A 249 0.72 -11.64 7.21
N ILE A 250 1.82 -10.92 7.32
CA ILE A 250 2.38 -10.47 8.59
C ILE A 250 2.49 -8.96 8.54
N HIS A 251 2.07 -8.32 9.62
CA HIS A 251 2.29 -6.90 9.87
C HIS A 251 3.01 -6.78 11.21
N ALA A 252 4.22 -6.22 11.17
CA ALA A 252 5.10 -6.07 12.31
C ALA A 252 5.46 -4.59 12.53
N HIS A 253 5.70 -4.21 13.79
CA HIS A 253 6.06 -2.86 14.21
C HIS A 253 7.50 -2.80 14.77
N PRO A 254 8.53 -2.93 13.93
CA PRO A 254 9.92 -2.86 14.36
C PRO A 254 10.40 -1.41 14.58
N ALA A 255 11.55 -1.26 15.23
CA ALA A 255 12.15 0.05 15.49
C ALA A 255 12.58 0.78 14.21
N SER A 256 13.03 0.04 13.19
CA SER A 256 13.52 0.60 11.90
C SER A 256 12.82 -0.04 10.69
N PRO A 257 11.57 0.35 10.37
CA PRO A 257 10.76 -0.31 9.35
C PRO A 257 11.38 -0.33 7.95
N GLU A 258 12.01 0.76 7.50
CA GLU A 258 12.59 0.80 6.15
C GLU A 258 13.79 -0.14 5.99
N GLU A 259 14.65 -0.21 7.02
CA GLU A 259 15.76 -1.18 7.04
C GLU A 259 15.24 -2.62 7.00
N TRP A 260 14.16 -2.91 7.73
CA TRP A 260 13.54 -4.22 7.72
C TRP A 260 12.91 -4.58 6.38
N ARG A 261 12.24 -3.65 5.71
CA ARG A 261 11.73 -3.87 4.35
C ARG A 261 12.84 -4.27 3.41
N GLU A 262 13.96 -3.56 3.47
CA GLU A 262 15.11 -3.84 2.62
C GLU A 262 15.72 -5.21 2.92
N ARG A 263 15.88 -5.56 4.19
CA ARG A 263 16.36 -6.89 4.60
C ARG A 263 15.45 -8.02 4.13
N LEU A 264 14.13 -7.84 4.22
CA LEU A 264 13.16 -8.84 3.76
C LEU A 264 13.20 -8.99 2.23
N ARG A 265 13.24 -7.88 1.47
CA ARG A 265 13.36 -7.93 0.00
C ARG A 265 14.64 -8.65 -0.43
N ASN A 266 15.78 -8.35 0.20
CA ASN A 266 17.05 -9.01 -0.08
C ASN A 266 17.05 -10.51 0.25
N ALA A 267 16.21 -10.94 1.19
CA ALA A 267 15.98 -12.35 1.50
C ALA A 267 14.98 -13.05 0.55
N GLY A 268 14.50 -12.34 -0.48
CA GLY A 268 13.53 -12.83 -1.46
C GLY A 268 12.08 -12.86 -0.96
N LEU A 269 11.79 -12.20 0.16
CA LEU A 269 10.43 -12.09 0.69
C LEU A 269 9.65 -10.99 -0.02
N GLU A 270 8.38 -11.27 -0.28
CA GLU A 270 7.47 -10.34 -0.92
C GLU A 270 6.95 -9.30 0.10
N VAL A 271 7.60 -8.12 0.10
CA VAL A 271 7.24 -7.00 0.97
C VAL A 271 6.10 -6.20 0.35
N LEU A 272 5.03 -6.02 1.12
CA LEU A 272 3.85 -5.26 0.73
C LEU A 272 4.02 -3.77 1.10
N PRO A 273 3.32 -2.85 0.40
CA PRO A 273 3.25 -1.45 0.80
C PRO A 273 2.83 -1.34 2.28
N SER A 274 3.41 -0.42 3.04
CA SER A 274 3.09 -0.20 4.46
C SER A 274 3.51 1.21 4.89
N GLY A 275 2.94 1.71 5.98
CA GLY A 275 3.19 3.04 6.52
C GLY A 275 4.53 3.15 7.23
N THR A 276 4.95 4.37 7.56
CA THR A 276 6.31 4.67 8.06
C THR A 276 6.74 3.96 9.34
N THR A 277 5.81 3.36 10.09
CA THR A 277 6.04 2.73 11.40
C THR A 277 5.98 1.21 11.36
N SER A 278 5.75 0.61 10.19
CA SER A 278 5.50 -0.82 10.11
C SER A 278 6.03 -1.47 8.84
N VAL A 279 6.08 -2.80 8.89
CA VAL A 279 6.47 -3.64 7.76
C VAL A 279 5.39 -4.68 7.53
N ARG A 280 4.93 -4.77 6.28
CA ARG A 280 4.01 -5.80 5.81
C ARG A 280 4.69 -6.70 4.80
N PHE A 281 4.50 -8.00 4.91
CA PHE A 281 5.04 -8.97 3.96
C PHE A 281 4.21 -10.26 3.92
N ARG A 282 4.34 -11.01 2.84
CA ARG A 282 3.78 -12.37 2.70
C ARG A 282 4.82 -13.39 3.10
N LEU A 283 4.39 -14.40 3.85
CA LEU A 283 5.24 -15.50 4.30
C LEU A 283 4.60 -16.84 3.90
N ARG A 284 5.21 -17.56 2.97
CA ARG A 284 4.85 -18.95 2.65
C ARG A 284 5.65 -19.90 3.53
N LYS A 285 5.27 -21.18 3.52
CA LYS A 285 5.99 -22.22 4.27
C LYS A 285 7.47 -22.31 3.88
N GLU A 286 7.75 -22.34 2.58
CA GLU A 286 9.13 -22.40 2.06
C GLU A 286 9.96 -21.16 2.43
N ASP A 287 9.32 -20.00 2.46
CA ASP A 287 9.97 -18.75 2.83
C ASP A 287 10.36 -18.76 4.32
N LEU A 288 9.46 -19.26 5.18
CA LEU A 288 9.73 -19.43 6.60
C LEU A 288 10.86 -20.44 6.85
N ASP A 289 10.91 -21.53 6.09
CA ASP A 289 11.96 -22.55 6.22
C ASP A 289 13.35 -21.98 5.86
N LYS A 290 13.43 -21.12 4.85
CA LYS A 290 14.68 -20.47 4.42
C LYS A 290 15.08 -19.29 5.31
N ASN A 291 14.11 -18.52 5.78
CA ASN A 291 14.32 -17.22 6.43
C ASN A 291 13.96 -17.22 7.93
N ARG A 292 13.96 -18.39 8.57
CA ARG A 292 13.51 -18.57 9.97
C ARG A 292 14.19 -17.63 10.95
N ASP A 293 15.51 -17.48 10.84
CA ASP A 293 16.30 -16.62 11.72
C ASP A 293 15.98 -15.14 11.47
N LEU A 294 15.81 -14.74 10.21
CA LEU A 294 15.46 -13.36 9.84
C LEU A 294 14.09 -12.97 10.40
N VAL A 295 13.08 -13.83 10.23
CA VAL A 295 11.73 -13.61 10.77
C VAL A 295 11.75 -13.56 12.29
N THR A 296 12.54 -14.43 12.94
CA THR A 296 12.70 -14.42 14.41
C THR A 296 13.33 -13.11 14.90
N GLN A 297 14.34 -12.60 14.20
CA GLN A 297 14.95 -11.31 14.53
C GLN A 297 13.97 -10.15 14.36
N LEU A 298 13.16 -10.15 13.30
CA LEU A 298 12.13 -9.13 13.08
C LEU A 298 11.14 -9.11 14.24
N PHE A 299 10.62 -10.28 14.62
CA PHE A 299 9.67 -10.36 15.73
C PHE A 299 10.27 -9.93 17.06
N ARG A 300 11.55 -10.22 17.29
CA ARG A 300 12.26 -9.77 18.50
C ARG A 300 12.41 -8.26 18.52
N ASP A 301 12.83 -7.66 17.42
CA ASP A 301 12.97 -6.20 17.31
C ASP A 301 11.63 -5.50 17.53
N SER A 302 10.54 -6.01 16.93
CA SER A 302 9.19 -5.49 17.17
C SER A 302 8.74 -5.65 18.62
N TYR A 303 9.09 -6.77 19.27
CA TYR A 303 8.78 -6.98 20.69
C TYR A 303 9.53 -5.99 21.59
N GLU A 304 10.83 -5.82 21.36
CA GLU A 304 11.67 -4.90 22.13
C GLU A 304 11.18 -3.46 21.99
N GLU A 305 10.84 -3.02 20.77
CA GLU A 305 10.29 -1.69 20.52
C GLU A 305 8.97 -1.46 21.26
N TYR A 306 8.07 -2.44 21.27
CA TYR A 306 6.77 -2.33 21.96
C TYR A 306 6.90 -2.33 23.50
N THR A 307 8.00 -2.87 24.04
CA THR A 307 8.26 -2.89 25.49
C THR A 307 8.98 -1.66 26.03
N LYS A 308 9.44 -0.74 25.16
CA LYS A 308 10.05 0.54 25.56
C LYS A 308 9.01 1.50 26.12
#